data_AF-A0A1U9QRV0-F1
#
_entry.id   AF-A0A1U9QRV0-F1
#
_cell.length_a   1.000
_cell.length_b   1.000
_cell.length_c   1.000
_cell.angle_alpha   90.00
_cell.angle_beta   90.00
_cell.angle_gamma   90.00
#
_symmetry.space_group_name_H-M   'P 1'
#
loop_
_entity.id
_entity.type
_entity.pdbx_description
1 polymer ?
#
loop_
_entity_poly.entity_id
_entity_poly.type
_entity_poly.pdbx_seq_one_letter_code
_entity_poly.pdbx_strand_id
1 'polypeptide(L)'
;MSTEPSSDAQLPDLPLPPGARGPLEPLPLGVPAPGFGDRLVIAEGVLIKAAGVADEVLDAFHGPAGSVREPAAKAAGELAGWESAAALRTSLKNWENQARTAEGWLARISESLRASSHAYTGTEQGIEQQFSALRGLK
;
A
#
# COMPACT_ATOMS: atom_id res chain seq x y z
N MET A 1 -1.93 -0.99 37.35
CA MET A 1 -0.69 -0.76 36.59
C MET A 1 -0.96 -1.19 35.16
N SER A 2 -0.73 -0.27 34.23
CA SER A 2 -1.30 -0.23 32.88
C SER A 2 -0.94 -1.42 31.98
N THR A 3 -1.92 -1.80 31.16
CA THR A 3 -1.82 -2.66 29.99
C THR A 3 -1.38 -1.85 28.78
N GLU A 4 -0.33 -2.29 28.09
CA GLU A 4 -0.19 -2.12 26.64
C GLU A 4 0.50 -3.37 26.09
N PRO A 5 -0.01 -3.90 24.96
CA PRO A 5 0.89 -4.19 23.87
C PRO A 5 0.45 -3.38 22.65
N SER A 6 1.13 -2.26 22.43
CA SER A 6 1.20 -1.66 21.10
C SER A 6 2.12 -2.54 20.27
N SER A 7 1.52 -3.38 19.44
CA SER A 7 2.21 -3.97 18.30
C SER A 7 1.39 -3.57 17.09
N ASP A 8 1.63 -2.34 16.63
CA ASP A 8 1.45 -2.00 15.22
C ASP A 8 1.99 -3.18 14.42
N ALA A 9 1.14 -3.75 13.57
CA ALA A 9 1.52 -4.81 12.66
C ALA A 9 2.66 -4.26 11.79
N GLN A 10 3.90 -4.55 12.18
CA GLN A 10 5.08 -4.12 11.45
C GLN A 10 5.05 -4.83 10.10
N LEU A 11 4.53 -4.12 9.11
CA LEU A 11 4.46 -4.58 7.72
C LEU A 11 5.88 -4.87 7.23
N PRO A 12 6.07 -5.93 6.40
CA PRO A 12 7.38 -6.30 5.88
C PRO A 12 8.07 -5.11 5.18
N ASP A 13 9.38 -5.03 5.36
CA ASP A 13 10.22 -3.92 4.89
C ASP A 13 10.36 -3.97 3.36
N LEU A 14 9.42 -3.31 2.67
CA LEU A 14 9.42 -3.16 1.21
C LEU A 14 10.13 -1.86 0.82
N PRO A 15 11.00 -1.88 -0.22
CA PRO A 15 11.73 -0.70 -0.65
C PRO A 15 10.77 0.35 -1.22
N LEU A 16 10.71 1.55 -0.60
CA LEU A 16 9.77 2.66 -0.89
C LEU A 16 9.34 2.73 -2.37
N PRO A 17 8.04 2.95 -2.65
CA PRO A 17 7.59 3.04 -4.03
C PRO A 17 8.21 4.28 -4.68
N PRO A 18 8.40 4.28 -6.00
CA PRO A 18 8.89 5.44 -6.73
C PRO A 18 8.03 6.68 -6.42
N GLY A 19 8.64 7.72 -5.84
CA GLY A 19 7.97 8.99 -5.53
C GLY A 19 7.29 9.09 -4.16
N ALA A 20 7.31 8.05 -3.29
CA ALA A 20 6.90 8.28 -1.90
C ALA A 20 7.98 8.97 -1.11
N ARG A 21 7.54 9.92 -0.28
CA ARG A 21 8.34 10.52 0.77
C ARG A 21 8.35 9.60 1.99
N GLY A 22 9.52 9.49 2.63
CA GLY A 22 9.66 8.71 3.85
C GLY A 22 8.84 9.32 5.01
N PRO A 23 8.49 8.54 6.04
CA PRO A 23 7.78 9.03 7.23
C PRO A 23 8.52 10.16 7.98
N LEU A 24 9.83 10.30 7.74
CA LEU A 24 10.70 11.28 8.37
C LEU A 24 11.03 12.47 7.45
N GLU A 25 10.46 12.53 6.25
CA GLU A 25 10.72 13.65 5.36
C GLU A 25 9.94 14.89 5.85
N PRO A 26 10.61 16.01 6.14
CA PRO A 26 9.95 17.18 6.70
C PRO A 26 8.82 17.65 5.80
N LEU A 27 7.61 17.80 6.37
CA LEU A 27 6.53 18.50 5.69
C LEU A 27 7.02 19.92 5.32
N PRO A 28 6.68 20.42 4.12
CA PRO A 28 7.02 21.78 3.75
C PRO A 28 6.52 22.76 4.81
N LEU A 29 7.38 23.66 5.27
CA LEU A 29 7.05 24.68 6.26
C LEU A 29 5.82 25.48 5.78
N GLY A 30 4.69 25.27 6.43
CA GLY A 30 3.41 25.89 6.06
C GLY A 30 2.18 24.99 6.20
N VAL A 31 2.33 23.69 6.48
CA VAL A 31 1.16 22.85 6.81
C VAL A 31 0.67 23.24 8.21
N PRO A 32 -0.58 23.75 8.35
CA PRO A 32 -1.12 24.10 9.66
C PRO A 32 -1.17 22.86 10.55
N ALA A 33 -0.99 23.06 11.86
CA ALA A 33 -1.12 21.99 12.85
C ALA A 33 -2.47 21.28 12.68
N PRO A 34 -2.54 19.94 12.75
CA PRO A 34 -3.79 19.22 12.64
C PRO A 34 -4.69 19.61 13.82
N GLY A 35 -5.76 20.36 13.54
CA GLY A 35 -6.69 20.81 14.59
C GLY A 35 -7.61 21.98 14.22
N PHE A 36 -7.31 22.76 13.18
CA PHE A 36 -8.11 23.96 12.83
C PHE A 36 -8.37 24.13 11.33
N GLY A 37 -8.69 23.02 10.65
CA GLY A 37 -9.21 23.04 9.27
C GLY A 37 -10.67 22.56 9.23
N ASP A 38 -11.37 22.83 8.12
CA ASP A 38 -12.69 22.25 7.84
C ASP A 38 -12.69 20.76 8.19
N ARG A 39 -13.77 20.30 8.84
CA ARG A 39 -13.92 18.89 9.22
C ARG A 39 -13.64 18.03 8.00
N LEU A 40 -12.58 17.21 8.07
CA LEU A 40 -12.26 16.26 7.02
C LEU A 40 -13.40 15.24 6.96
N VAL A 41 -14.33 15.42 6.03
CA VAL A 41 -15.41 14.47 5.76
C VAL A 41 -14.90 13.53 4.68
N ILE A 42 -14.47 12.34 5.07
CA ILE A 42 -14.24 11.26 4.11
C ILE A 42 -15.60 10.73 3.70
N ALA A 43 -15.93 10.85 2.41
CA ALA A 43 -17.17 10.30 1.88
C ALA A 43 -17.22 8.78 2.12
N GLU A 44 -18.39 8.29 2.54
CA GLU A 44 -18.57 6.91 2.95
C GLU A 44 -18.11 5.94 1.86
N GLY A 45 -17.28 4.97 2.26
CA GLY A 45 -16.80 3.90 1.39
C GLY A 45 -15.82 4.31 0.29
N VAL A 46 -15.40 5.59 0.19
CA VAL A 46 -14.42 5.99 -0.84
C VAL A 46 -13.07 5.28 -0.67
N LEU A 47 -12.59 5.13 0.56
CA LEU A 47 -11.34 4.42 0.84
C LEU A 47 -11.44 2.91 0.54
N ILE A 48 -12.59 2.29 0.85
CA ILE A 48 -12.83 0.88 0.51
C ILE A 48 -12.91 0.68 -1.01
N LYS A 49 -13.56 1.59 -1.73
CA LYS A 49 -13.59 1.57 -3.20
C LYS A 49 -12.18 1.72 -3.79
N ALA A 50 -11.39 2.66 -3.27
CA ALA A 50 -10.01 2.85 -3.71
C ALA A 50 -9.15 1.61 -3.41
N ALA A 51 -9.36 0.94 -2.28
CA ALA A 51 -8.69 -0.33 -1.96
C ALA A 51 -9.06 -1.41 -2.99
N GLY A 52 -10.34 -1.52 -3.36
CA GLY A 52 -10.80 -2.44 -4.40
C GLY A 52 -10.15 -2.18 -5.76
N VAL A 53 -10.02 -0.91 -6.17
CA VAL A 53 -9.30 -0.54 -7.41
C VAL A 53 -7.83 -0.97 -7.34
N ALA A 54 -7.16 -0.80 -6.21
CA ALA A 54 -5.78 -1.25 -6.06
C ALA A 54 -5.64 -2.78 -6.19
N ASP A 55 -6.61 -3.55 -5.68
CA ASP A 55 -6.63 -5.00 -5.87
C ASP A 55 -6.92 -5.38 -7.33
N GLU A 56 -7.83 -4.70 -8.01
CA GLU A 56 -8.09 -4.92 -9.45
C GLU A 56 -6.83 -4.66 -10.29
N VAL A 57 -6.06 -3.61 -9.97
CA VAL A 57 -4.79 -3.33 -10.63
C VAL A 57 -3.76 -4.41 -10.33
N LEU A 58 -3.70 -4.93 -9.10
CA LEU A 58 -2.84 -6.05 -8.73
C LEU A 58 -3.16 -7.29 -9.57
N ASP A 59 -4.43 -7.67 -9.64
CA ASP A 59 -4.89 -8.82 -10.42
C ASP A 59 -4.59 -8.66 -11.91
N ALA A 60 -4.87 -7.46 -12.45
CA ALA A 60 -4.59 -7.13 -13.85
C ALA A 60 -3.09 -7.10 -14.18
N PHE A 61 -2.24 -6.80 -13.18
CA PHE A 61 -0.78 -6.78 -13.34
C PHE A 61 -0.15 -8.17 -13.24
N HIS A 62 -0.59 -8.99 -12.28
CA HIS A 62 0.05 -10.26 -11.90
C HIS A 62 0.21 -11.21 -13.09
N GLY A 63 -0.86 -11.46 -13.84
CA GLY A 63 -0.87 -12.38 -14.98
C GLY A 63 0.11 -11.96 -16.09
N PRO A 64 -0.02 -10.75 -16.65
CA PRO A 64 0.93 -10.22 -17.63
C PRO A 64 2.37 -10.20 -17.13
N ALA A 65 2.61 -9.85 -15.86
CA ALA A 65 3.96 -9.80 -15.31
C ALA A 65 4.65 -11.18 -15.27
N GLY A 66 3.89 -12.23 -14.95
CA GLY A 66 4.37 -13.61 -14.97
C GLY A 66 4.57 -14.18 -16.39
N SER A 67 3.85 -13.68 -17.38
CA SER A 67 3.84 -14.23 -18.75
C SER A 67 5.20 -14.19 -19.46
N VAL A 68 6.11 -13.30 -19.04
CA VAL A 68 7.44 -13.12 -19.65
C VAL A 68 8.40 -14.27 -19.30
N ARG A 69 8.14 -15.00 -18.22
CA ARG A 69 9.07 -15.97 -17.64
C ARG A 69 9.42 -17.11 -18.60
N GLU A 70 8.41 -17.79 -19.11
CA GLU A 70 8.56 -18.94 -20.00
C GLU A 70 9.26 -18.56 -21.33
N PRO A 71 8.83 -17.54 -22.09
CA PRO A 71 9.48 -17.19 -23.34
C PRO A 71 10.93 -16.69 -23.13
N ALA A 72 11.20 -15.94 -22.06
CA ALA A 72 12.55 -15.48 -21.74
C ALA A 72 13.47 -16.65 -21.34
N ALA A 73 12.97 -17.61 -20.56
CA ALA A 73 13.73 -18.81 -20.19
C ALA A 73 14.04 -19.67 -21.42
N LYS A 74 13.06 -19.87 -22.30
CA LYS A 74 13.24 -20.60 -23.56
C LYS A 74 14.29 -19.94 -24.45
N ALA A 75 14.18 -18.63 -24.70
CA ALA A 75 15.15 -17.89 -25.49
C ALA A 75 16.56 -17.93 -24.89
N ALA A 76 16.70 -17.88 -23.56
CA ALA A 76 18.00 -18.03 -22.90
C ALA A 76 18.58 -19.46 -23.03
N GLY A 77 17.72 -20.47 -23.20
CA GLY A 77 18.11 -21.84 -23.51
C GLY A 77 18.66 -21.97 -24.94
N GLU A 78 17.94 -21.42 -25.92
CA GLU A 78 18.37 -21.42 -27.33
C GLU A 78 19.69 -20.66 -27.55
N LEU A 79 19.93 -19.61 -26.74
CA LEU A 79 21.16 -18.81 -26.80
C LEU A 79 22.30 -19.38 -25.93
N ALA A 80 22.22 -20.64 -25.48
CA ALA A 80 23.25 -21.22 -24.60
C ALA A 80 24.67 -21.10 -25.18
N GLY A 81 25.61 -20.64 -24.33
CA GLY A 81 27.00 -20.37 -24.72
C GLY A 81 27.23 -18.96 -25.30
N TRP A 82 26.17 -18.20 -25.58
CA TRP A 82 26.27 -16.80 -26.00
C TRP A 82 26.13 -15.85 -24.81
N GLU A 83 26.82 -14.72 -24.87
CA GLU A 83 26.72 -13.66 -23.85
C GLU A 83 25.27 -13.17 -23.68
N SER A 84 24.50 -13.11 -24.78
CA SER A 84 23.09 -12.72 -24.78
C SER A 84 22.22 -13.59 -23.87
N ALA A 85 22.55 -14.86 -23.66
CA ALA A 85 21.82 -15.72 -22.73
C ALA A 85 22.04 -15.35 -21.26
N ALA A 86 23.25 -14.91 -20.91
CA ALA A 86 23.55 -14.42 -19.56
C ALA A 86 22.87 -13.07 -19.30
N ALA A 87 22.88 -12.17 -20.30
CA ALA A 87 22.17 -10.91 -20.24
C ALA A 87 20.66 -11.11 -20.09
N LEU A 88 20.07 -12.03 -20.87
CA LEU A 88 18.64 -12.32 -20.82
C LEU A 88 18.21 -12.94 -19.47
N ARG A 89 19.01 -13.85 -18.91
CA ARG A 89 18.75 -14.40 -17.55
C ARG A 89 18.80 -13.31 -16.48
N THR A 90 19.79 -12.42 -16.57
CA THR A 90 19.92 -11.28 -15.64
C THR A 90 18.73 -10.34 -15.77
N SER A 91 18.32 -10.01 -16.99
CA SER A 91 17.15 -9.17 -17.25
C SER A 91 15.87 -9.79 -16.71
N LEU A 92 15.64 -11.10 -16.93
CA LEU A 92 14.50 -11.82 -16.39
C LEU A 92 14.47 -11.78 -14.85
N LYS A 93 15.61 -12.02 -14.20
CA LYS A 93 15.71 -11.93 -12.74
C LYS A 93 15.38 -10.53 -12.22
N ASN A 94 15.86 -9.48 -12.89
CA ASN A 94 15.58 -8.11 -12.51
C ASN A 94 14.09 -7.77 -12.69
N TRP A 95 13.48 -8.22 -13.79
CA TRP A 95 12.05 -8.11 -14.03
C TRP A 95 11.23 -8.79 -12.93
N GLU A 96 11.54 -10.06 -12.60
CA GLU A 96 10.83 -10.80 -11.54
C GLU A 96 10.91 -10.08 -10.18
N ASN A 97 12.07 -9.49 -9.85
CA ASN A 97 12.23 -8.71 -8.63
C ASN A 97 11.38 -7.43 -8.65
N GLN A 98 11.41 -6.68 -9.76
CA GLN A 98 10.62 -5.44 -9.90
C GLN A 98 9.12 -5.71 -9.88
N ALA A 99 8.67 -6.77 -10.55
CA ALA A 99 7.28 -7.20 -10.55
C ALA A 99 6.81 -7.55 -9.13
N ARG A 100 7.58 -8.36 -8.39
CA ARG A 100 7.25 -8.70 -6.99
C ARG A 100 7.19 -7.45 -6.10
N THR A 101 8.11 -6.50 -6.30
CA THR A 101 8.09 -5.25 -5.56
C THR A 101 6.81 -4.46 -5.87
N ALA A 102 6.42 -4.32 -7.14
CA ALA A 102 5.19 -3.63 -7.54
C ALA A 102 3.93 -4.30 -6.97
N GLU A 103 3.86 -5.64 -6.99
CA GLU A 103 2.76 -6.38 -6.37
C GLU A 103 2.67 -6.10 -4.86
N GLY A 104 3.81 -6.11 -4.17
CA GLY A 104 3.89 -5.75 -2.75
C GLY A 104 3.41 -4.32 -2.47
N TRP A 105 3.73 -3.38 -3.36
CA TRP A 105 3.25 -1.99 -3.27
C TRP A 105 1.74 -1.89 -3.38
N LEU A 106 1.14 -2.55 -4.39
CA LEU A 106 -0.30 -2.53 -4.60
C LEU A 106 -1.07 -3.15 -3.43
N ALA A 107 -0.60 -4.30 -2.92
CA ALA A 107 -1.18 -4.93 -1.74
C ALA A 107 -1.06 -4.05 -0.49
N ARG A 108 0.09 -3.39 -0.29
CA ARG A 108 0.27 -2.47 0.84
C ARG A 108 -0.64 -1.25 0.74
N ILE A 109 -0.85 -0.70 -0.46
CA ILE A 109 -1.75 0.43 -0.68
C ILE A 109 -3.18 0.02 -0.35
N SER A 110 -3.65 -1.13 -0.85
CA SER A 110 -5.03 -1.57 -0.60
C SER A 110 -5.27 -1.84 0.89
N GLU A 111 -4.32 -2.45 1.59
CA GLU A 111 -4.38 -2.64 3.04
C GLU A 111 -4.37 -1.31 3.81
N SER A 112 -3.49 -0.37 3.45
CA SER A 112 -3.44 0.95 4.09
C SER A 112 -4.74 1.74 3.94
N LEU A 113 -5.41 1.61 2.79
CA LEU A 113 -6.70 2.26 2.53
C LEU A 113 -7.82 1.63 3.38
N ARG A 114 -7.83 0.30 3.52
CA ARG A 114 -8.77 -0.41 4.42
C ARG A 114 -8.57 -0.02 5.87
N ALA A 115 -7.33 -0.05 6.36
CA ALA A 115 -6.98 0.33 7.72
C ALA A 115 -7.40 1.77 8.02
N SER A 116 -7.15 2.70 7.09
CA SER A 116 -7.58 4.09 7.22
C SER A 116 -9.10 4.23 7.25
N SER A 117 -9.84 3.45 6.46
CA SER A 117 -11.30 3.43 6.49
C SER A 117 -11.83 2.95 7.84
N HIS A 118 -11.25 1.89 8.39
CA HIS A 118 -11.64 1.35 9.69
C HIS A 118 -11.36 2.33 10.83
N ALA A 119 -10.19 2.98 10.81
CA ALA A 119 -9.81 4.00 11.79
C ALA A 119 -10.79 5.19 11.76
N TYR A 120 -11.11 5.70 10.57
CA TYR A 120 -12.06 6.82 10.43
C TYR A 120 -13.45 6.48 10.98
N THR A 121 -14.01 5.31 10.62
CA THR A 121 -15.31 4.87 11.15
C THR A 121 -15.27 4.68 12.67
N GLY A 122 -14.19 4.12 13.21
CA GLY A 122 -14.02 3.96 14.65
C GLY A 122 -13.96 5.30 15.40
N THR A 123 -13.24 6.29 14.87
CA THR A 123 -13.19 7.65 15.43
C THR A 123 -14.55 8.32 15.40
N GLU A 124 -15.27 8.25 14.28
CA GLU A 124 -16.62 8.82 14.14
C GLU A 124 -17.61 8.20 15.13
N GLN A 125 -17.58 6.87 15.30
CA GLN A 125 -18.41 6.18 16.30
C GLN A 125 -18.05 6.58 17.74
N GLY A 126 -16.77 6.73 18.05
CA GLY A 126 -16.30 7.18 19.37
C GLY A 126 -16.79 8.59 19.70
N ILE A 127 -16.74 9.50 18.72
CA ILE A 127 -17.26 10.87 18.86
C ILE A 127 -18.78 10.84 19.09
N GLU A 128 -19.55 10.09 18.30
CA GLU A 128 -21.01 10.02 18.46
C GLU A 128 -21.42 9.46 19.82
N GLN A 129 -20.71 8.44 20.34
CA GLN A 129 -20.95 7.88 21.67
C GLN A 129 -20.70 8.90 22.78
N GLN A 130 -19.61 9.67 22.70
CA GLN A 130 -19.28 10.72 23.67
C GLN A 130 -20.36 11.82 23.67
N PHE A 131 -20.80 12.27 22.49
CA PHE A 131 -21.86 13.28 22.39
C PHE A 131 -23.24 12.75 22.79
N SER A 132 -23.52 11.47 22.58
CA SER A 132 -24.76 10.82 23.02
C SER A 132 -24.80 10.68 24.55
N ALA A 133 -23.69 10.30 25.17
CA ALA A 133 -23.57 10.24 26.64
C ALA A 133 -23.78 11.62 27.29
N LEU A 134 -23.24 12.69 26.68
CA LEU A 134 -23.45 14.07 27.15
C LEU A 134 -24.89 14.56 26.95
N ARG A 135 -25.59 14.11 25.89
CA ARG A 135 -27.01 14.44 25.65
C ARG A 135 -27.97 13.71 26.59
N GLY A 136 -27.62 12.50 27.05
CA GLY A 136 -28.41 11.71 28.00
C GLY A 136 -28.28 12.15 29.47
N LEU A 137 -27.38 13.08 29.78
CA LEU A 137 -27.12 13.63 31.11
C LEU A 137 -27.99 14.87 31.44
N LYS A 138 -29.14 15.03 30.76
CA LYS A 138 -30.02 16.19 30.90
C LYS A 138 -31.37 15.83 31.51
#